data_AF-A0A2H0UP94-F1
#
_entry.id   AF-A0A2H0UP94-F1
#
_cell.length_a   1.000
_cell.length_b   1.000
_cell.length_c   1.000
_cell.angle_alpha   90.00
_cell.angle_beta   90.00
_cell.angle_gamma   90.00
#
_symmetry.space_group_name_H-M   'P 1'
#
loop_
_entity.id
_entity.type
_entity.pdbx_description
1 polymer ?
#
loop_
_entity_poly.entity_id
_entity_poly.type
_entity_poly.pdbx_seq_one_letter_code
_entity_poly.pdbx_strand_id
1 'polypeptide(L)' 'MKRLFRIFLWALAVFSAFNLVIDIGFLLNWWATGEQPHPELLEHWPWNLIVLSVLIYILNKGYEKQK' A
#
# COMPACT_ATOMS: atom_id res chain seq x y z
N MET A 1 -1.08 17.72 -17.63
CA MET A 1 -1.50 16.66 -16.67
C MET A 1 -0.70 16.68 -15.36
N LYS A 2 -0.56 17.83 -14.66
CA LYS A 2 0.59 18.00 -13.75
C LYS A 2 0.28 17.96 -12.24
N ARG A 3 -0.82 18.54 -11.76
CA ARG A 3 -1.06 18.70 -10.30
C ARG A 3 -2.12 17.73 -9.77
N LEU A 4 -3.30 17.72 -10.38
CA LEU A 4 -4.42 16.86 -9.98
C LEU A 4 -4.07 15.36 -10.06
N PHE A 5 -3.39 14.94 -11.14
CA PHE A 5 -2.94 13.54 -11.29
C PHE A 5 -1.95 13.12 -10.19
N ARG A 6 -1.03 14.01 -9.80
CA ARG A 6 -0.07 13.72 -8.72
C ARG A 6 -0.75 13.65 -7.35
N ILE A 7 -1.72 14.52 -7.10
CA ILE A 7 -2.53 14.48 -5.86
C ILE A 7 -3.31 13.17 -5.80
N PHE A 8 -3.91 12.75 -6.92
CA PHE A 8 -4.61 11.47 -7.01
C PHE A 8 -3.69 10.28 -6.70
N LEU A 9 -2.48 10.24 -7.29
CA LEU A 9 -1.50 9.19 -7.01
C LEU A 9 -1.06 9.17 -5.53
N TRP A 10 -0.88 10.34 -4.92
CA TRP A 10 -0.58 10.43 -3.48
C TRP A 10 -1.75 9.94 -2.61
N ALA A 11 -2.98 10.31 -2.96
CA ALA A 11 -4.17 9.83 -2.25
C ALA A 11 -4.29 8.31 -2.32
N LEU A 12 -4.06 7.71 -3.50
CA LEU A 12 -3.99 6.26 -3.67
C LEU A 12 -2.86 5.63 -2.87
N ALA A 13 -1.68 6.25 -2.82
CA ALA A 13 -0.54 5.72 -2.07
C ALA A 13 -0.82 5.72 -0.57
N VAL A 14 -1.43 6.79 -0.04
CA VAL A 14 -1.86 6.89 1.36
C VAL A 14 -2.93 5.83 1.67
N PHE A 15 -3.92 5.66 0.79
CA PHE A 15 -4.96 4.65 0.96
C PHE A 15 -4.39 3.22 0.98
N SER A 16 -3.47 2.92 0.06
CA SER A 16 -2.79 1.61 0.00
C SER A 16 -1.91 1.37 1.23
N ALA A 17 -1.19 2.39 1.71
CA ALA A 17 -0.41 2.31 2.94
C ALA A 17 -1.30 2.06 4.18
N PHE A 18 -2.48 2.69 4.24
CA PHE A 18 -3.43 2.46 5.34
C PHE A 18 -3.95 1.01 5.36
N ASN A 19 -4.27 0.44 4.20
CA ASN A 19 -4.65 -0.98 4.10
C ASN A 19 -3.51 -1.90 4.57
N LEU A 20 -2.25 -1.60 4.22
CA LEU A 20 -1.10 -2.37 4.71
C LEU A 20 -0.93 -2.32 6.22
N VAL A 21 -1.25 -1.18 6.87
CA VAL A 21 -1.23 -1.09 8.33
C VAL A 21 -2.28 -2.02 8.95
N ILE A 22 -3.47 -2.11 8.35
CA ILE A 22 -4.52 -3.04 8.77
C ILE A 22 -4.05 -4.49 8.58
N ASP A 23 -3.47 -4.83 7.42
CA ASP A 23 -2.90 -6.15 7.15
C ASP A 23 -1.85 -6.52 8.21
N ILE A 24 -0.95 -5.60 8.57
CA ILE A 24 0.04 -5.80 9.65
C ILE A 24 -0.65 -6.05 10.99
N GLY A 25 -1.73 -5.35 11.30
CA GLY A 25 -2.51 -5.58 12.53
C GLY A 25 -3.03 -7.02 12.62
N PHE A 26 -3.60 -7.54 11.53
CA PHE A 26 -4.07 -8.91 11.47
C PHE A 26 -2.94 -9.95 11.53
N LEU A 27 -1.77 -9.67 10.94
CA LEU A 27 -0.56 -10.48 11.08
C LEU A 27 -0.06 -10.58 12.51
N LEU A 28 -0.01 -9.44 13.20
CA LEU A 28 0.43 -9.39 14.58
C LEU A 28 -0.57 -10.13 15.47
N ASN A 29 -1.87 -10.01 15.19
CA ASN A 29 -2.89 -10.78 15.86
C ASN A 29 -2.71 -12.29 15.62
N TRP A 30 -2.49 -12.69 14.37
CA TRP A 30 -2.20 -14.07 14.00
C TRP A 30 -0.98 -14.63 14.74
N TRP A 31 0.12 -13.87 14.77
CA TRP A 31 1.31 -14.25 15.53
C TRP A 31 0.98 -14.37 17.02
N ALA A 32 0.26 -13.40 17.60
CA ALA A 32 -0.03 -13.38 19.02
C ALA A 32 -0.95 -14.52 19.49
N THR A 33 -1.96 -14.88 18.70
CA THR A 33 -2.96 -15.90 19.08
C THR A 33 -2.63 -17.29 18.56
N GLY A 34 -1.83 -17.41 17.49
CA GLY A 34 -1.53 -18.68 16.83
C GLY A 34 -2.73 -19.30 16.11
N GLU A 35 -3.84 -18.57 15.97
CA GLU A 35 -5.01 -18.99 15.20
C GLU A 35 -4.67 -19.06 13.71
N GLN A 36 -5.58 -19.50 12.84
CA GLN A 36 -5.30 -19.49 11.41
C GLN A 36 -5.40 -18.05 10.87
N PRO A 37 -4.50 -17.57 9.98
CA PRO A 37 -4.60 -16.21 9.47
C PRO A 37 -5.90 -16.06 8.69
N HIS A 38 -6.53 -14.88 8.81
CA HIS A 38 -7.75 -14.59 8.06
C HIS A 38 -7.49 -14.78 6.55
N PRO A 39 -8.35 -15.51 5.81
CA PRO A 39 -8.14 -15.79 4.38
C PRO A 39 -7.96 -14.53 3.54
N GLU A 40 -8.66 -13.46 3.90
CA GLU A 40 -8.60 -12.13 3.27
C GLU A 40 -7.17 -11.55 3.28
N LEU A 41 -6.37 -11.89 4.30
CA LEU A 41 -5.00 -11.42 4.41
C LEU A 41 -4.10 -12.01 3.32
N LEU A 42 -4.31 -13.28 2.96
CA LEU A 42 -3.51 -13.97 1.96
C LEU A 42 -3.81 -13.45 0.55
N GLU A 43 -5.02 -12.97 0.32
CA GLU A 43 -5.46 -12.45 -0.98
C GLU A 43 -5.07 -10.99 -1.19
N HIS A 44 -5.26 -10.14 -0.17
CA HIS A 44 -5.10 -8.69 -0.33
C HIS A 44 -3.67 -8.19 -0.08
N TRP A 45 -2.91 -8.83 0.80
CA TRP A 45 -1.60 -8.33 1.20
C TRP A 45 -0.58 -8.26 0.04
N PRO A 46 -0.39 -9.30 -0.79
CA PRO A 46 0.56 -9.22 -1.90
C PRO A 46 0.19 -8.11 -2.87
N TRP A 47 -1.12 -7.92 -3.10
CA TRP A 47 -1.63 -6.90 -3.99
C TRP A 47 -1.39 -5.49 -3.46
N ASN A 48 -1.67 -5.25 -2.17
CA ASN A 48 -1.44 -3.96 -1.53
C ASN A 48 0.04 -3.57 -1.57
N LEU A 49 0.97 -4.52 -1.38
CA LEU A 49 2.42 -4.27 -1.50
C LEU A 49 2.82 -3.86 -2.92
N ILE A 50 2.32 -4.57 -3.94
CA ILE A 50 2.61 -4.28 -5.35
C ILE A 50 2.09 -2.89 -5.72
N VAL A 51 0.82 -2.61 -5.40
CA VAL A 51 0.18 -1.33 -5.70
C VAL A 51 0.93 -0.19 -5.03
N LEU A 52 1.25 -0.30 -3.74
CA LEU A 52 2.02 0.73 -3.03
C LEU A 52 3.40 0.97 -3.68
N SER A 53 4.11 -0.10 -4.02
CA SER A 53 5.45 -0.02 -4.62
C SER A 53 5.42 0.67 -5.98
N VAL A 54 4.42 0.35 -6.82
CA VAL A 54 4.22 0.99 -8.13
C VAL A 54 3.88 2.47 -7.96
N LEU A 55 2.99 2.81 -7.03
CA LEU A 55 2.61 4.20 -6.78
C LEU A 55 3.80 5.03 -6.31
N ILE A 56 4.59 4.53 -5.36
CA ILE A 56 5.82 5.19 -4.88
C ILE A 56 6.82 5.35 -6.03
N TYR A 57 7.02 4.31 -6.85
CA TYR A 57 7.94 4.39 -8.01
C TYR A 57 7.51 5.49 -9.00
N ILE A 58 6.23 5.54 -9.36
CA ILE A 58 5.71 6.57 -10.29
C ILE A 58 5.84 7.97 -9.68
N LEU A 59 5.54 8.12 -8.39
CA LEU A 59 5.67 9.39 -7.67
C LEU A 59 7.12 9.87 -7.62
N ASN A 60 8.08 9.00 -7.30
CA ASN A 60 9.51 9.31 -7.25
C ASN A 60 10.08 9.63 -8.64
N LYS A 61 9.81 8.81 -9.65
CA LYS A 61 10.23 9.06 -11.03
C LYS A 61 9.65 10.38 -11.57
N GLY A 62 8.41 10.69 -11.19
CA GLY A 62 7.78 11.97 -11.50
C GLY A 62 8.45 13.16 -10.80
N TYR A 63 9.01 12.96 -9.61
CA TYR A 63 9.75 13.99 -8.88
C TYR A 63 11.13 14.25 -9.48
N GLU A 64 11.88 13.20 -9.81
CA GLU A 64 13.21 13.31 -10.44
C GLU A 64 13.17 14.03 -11.79
N LYS A 65 12.12 13.82 -12.61
CA LYS A 65 11.92 14.54 -13.87
C LYS A 65 11.60 16.04 -13.72
N GLN A 66 11.40 16.53 -12.50
CA GLN A 66 11.11 17.94 -12.22
C GLN A 66 12.23 18.67 -11.48
N LYS A 67 13.30 17.95 -11.09
CA LYS A 67 14.58 18.57 -10.70
C LYS A 67 15.35 18.97 -11.95
#